data_AF-A0A957JHP8-F1
#
_entry.id   AF-A0A957JHP8-F1
#
_cell.length_a   1.000
_cell.length_b   1.000
_cell.length_c   1.000
_cell.angle_alpha   90.00
_cell.angle_beta   90.00
_cell.angle_gamma   90.00
#
_symmetry.space_group_name_H-M   'P 1'
#
loop_
_entity.id
_entity.type
_entity.pdbx_description
1 polymer ?
#
loop_
_entity_poly.entity_id
_entity_poly.type
_entity_poly.pdbx_seq_one_letter_code
_entity_poly.pdbx_strand_id
1 'polypeptide(L)'
;MTQTSPPAEEILQTANTLRWQVGREFHEQLMEDIYTEAARLADRAVTRPGAPPRFDLDRAIDRLVTSRRWGLPIMLLLFTLVFWLTISGANYPSQLLANLLIGQVYPALHQLADAANLPWWLSGLLIDGMYLATAWVVSVMLPPMAIFFPLFTLLEDFGYLPRVAFNLDNIFKKSGAHGRQALSMMMGFG
;
A
#
# COMPACT_ATOMS: atom_id res chain seq x y z
N MET A 1 -35.59 20.68 -25.98
CA MET A 1 -34.12 20.57 -25.98
C MET A 1 -33.76 19.36 -26.83
N THR A 2 -33.50 19.60 -28.12
CA THR A 2 -33.19 18.59 -29.14
C THR A 2 -31.72 18.17 -29.04
N GLN A 3 -31.44 16.93 -28.66
CA GLN A 3 -30.15 16.29 -28.95
C GLN A 3 -30.22 15.76 -30.39
N THR A 4 -29.59 16.47 -31.30
CA THR A 4 -29.37 16.05 -32.68
C THR A 4 -28.37 14.90 -32.68
N SER A 5 -28.81 13.70 -33.06
CA SER A 5 -27.92 12.63 -33.51
C SER A 5 -27.02 13.19 -34.63
N PRO A 6 -25.70 12.93 -34.61
CA PRO A 6 -24.83 13.44 -35.66
C PRO A 6 -25.34 12.91 -37.01
N PRO A 7 -25.49 13.77 -38.04
CA PRO A 7 -25.92 13.34 -39.35
C PRO A 7 -24.94 12.27 -39.84
N ALA A 8 -25.43 11.23 -40.51
CA ALA A 8 -24.59 10.13 -41.02
C ALA A 8 -23.37 10.62 -41.82
N GLU A 9 -23.51 11.80 -42.45
CA GLU A 9 -22.45 12.57 -43.09
C GLU A 9 -21.25 12.87 -42.17
N GLU A 10 -21.48 13.23 -40.91
CA GLU A 10 -20.46 13.61 -39.93
C GLU A 10 -19.65 12.40 -39.45
N ILE A 11 -20.32 11.24 -39.32
CA ILE A 11 -19.66 9.95 -39.03
C ILE A 11 -18.81 9.53 -40.22
N LEU A 12 -19.33 9.66 -41.45
CA LEU A 12 -18.59 9.33 -42.66
C LEU A 12 -17.39 10.25 -42.88
N GLN A 13 -17.53 11.55 -42.60
CA GLN A 13 -16.42 12.51 -42.66
C GLN A 13 -15.36 12.19 -41.60
N THR A 14 -15.77 11.88 -40.37
CA THR A 14 -14.85 11.50 -39.28
C THR A 14 -14.11 10.20 -39.59
N ALA A 15 -14.81 9.19 -40.12
CA ALA A 15 -14.17 7.94 -40.56
C ALA A 15 -13.18 8.17 -41.71
N ASN A 16 -13.50 9.07 -42.63
CA ASN A 16 -12.64 9.36 -43.78
C ASN A 16 -11.41 10.19 -43.40
N THR A 17 -11.52 11.11 -42.43
CA THR A 17 -10.36 11.85 -41.88
C THR A 17 -9.45 10.94 -41.06
N LEU A 18 -10.01 10.10 -40.20
CA LEU A 18 -9.26 9.11 -39.42
C LEU A 18 -8.55 8.09 -40.31
N ARG A 19 -9.16 7.69 -41.44
CA ARG A 19 -8.55 6.78 -42.42
C ARG A 19 -7.20 7.28 -42.97
N TRP A 20 -6.97 8.58 -43.02
CA TRP A 20 -5.70 9.16 -43.46
C TRP A 20 -4.69 9.35 -42.33
N GLN A 21 -5.15 9.45 -41.08
CA GLN A 21 -4.29 9.52 -39.89
C GLN A 21 -3.79 8.15 -39.46
N VAL A 22 -4.63 7.14 -39.69
CA VAL A 22 -4.38 5.75 -39.36
C VAL A 22 -3.68 5.12 -40.58
N GLY A 23 -2.37 4.90 -40.47
CA GLY A 23 -1.54 4.37 -41.55
C GLY A 23 -2.07 3.06 -42.13
N ARG A 24 -1.71 2.73 -43.38
CA ARG A 24 -2.14 1.49 -44.06
C ARG A 24 -1.86 0.21 -43.26
N GLU A 25 -0.89 0.26 -42.34
CA GLU A 25 -0.46 -0.83 -41.46
C GLU A 25 -1.31 -0.99 -40.20
N PHE A 26 -2.24 -0.08 -39.90
CA PHE A 26 -3.04 -0.17 -38.67
C PHE A 26 -3.86 -1.45 -38.58
N HIS A 27 -4.41 -1.92 -39.70
CA HIS A 27 -5.13 -3.18 -39.71
C HIS A 27 -4.20 -4.35 -39.39
N GLU A 28 -2.96 -4.30 -39.87
CA GLU A 28 -1.95 -5.33 -39.62
C GLU A 28 -1.50 -5.31 -38.16
N GLN A 29 -1.21 -4.12 -37.60
CA GLN A 29 -0.88 -3.93 -36.18
C GLN A 29 -2.02 -4.37 -35.26
N LEU A 30 -3.26 -3.98 -35.59
CA LEU A 30 -4.44 -4.39 -34.81
C LEU A 30 -4.61 -5.91 -34.81
N MET A 31 -4.40 -6.56 -35.95
CA MET A 31 -4.48 -8.01 -36.05
C MET A 31 -3.34 -8.68 -35.29
N GLU A 32 -2.12 -8.17 -35.39
CA GLU A 32 -0.96 -8.66 -34.66
C GLU A 32 -1.17 -8.58 -33.14
N ASP A 33 -1.69 -7.46 -32.64
CA ASP A 33 -2.01 -7.27 -31.23
C ASP A 33 -3.09 -8.25 -30.74
N ILE A 34 -4.16 -8.43 -31.51
CA ILE A 34 -5.23 -9.39 -31.19
C ILE A 34 -4.68 -10.82 -31.14
N TYR A 35 -3.88 -11.23 -32.12
CA TYR A 35 -3.27 -12.57 -32.13
C TYR A 35 -2.28 -12.77 -30.99
N THR A 36 -1.50 -11.74 -30.65
CA THR A 36 -0.53 -11.77 -29.56
C THR A 36 -1.22 -11.92 -28.20
N GLU A 37 -2.28 -11.18 -27.96
CA GLU A 37 -3.07 -11.32 -26.73
C GLU A 37 -3.80 -12.68 -26.66
N ALA A 38 -4.39 -13.13 -27.78
CA ALA A 38 -5.01 -14.45 -27.83
C ALA A 38 -4.00 -15.57 -27.54
N ALA A 39 -2.78 -15.47 -28.06
CA ALA A 39 -1.69 -16.42 -27.80
C ALA A 39 -1.24 -16.39 -26.33
N ARG A 40 -1.09 -15.20 -25.73
CA ARG A 40 -0.79 -15.05 -24.29
C ARG A 40 -1.86 -15.69 -23.41
N LEU A 41 -3.14 -15.44 -23.71
CA LEU A 41 -4.27 -16.03 -22.99
C LEU A 41 -4.29 -17.55 -23.14
N ALA A 42 -4.09 -18.06 -24.35
CA ALA A 42 -4.04 -19.50 -24.61
C ALA A 42 -2.86 -20.17 -23.89
N ASP A 43 -1.67 -19.57 -23.90
CA ASP A 43 -0.49 -20.11 -23.22
C ASP A 43 -0.66 -20.15 -21.69
N ARG A 44 -1.37 -19.16 -21.13
CA ARG A 44 -1.74 -19.16 -19.69
C ARG A 44 -2.82 -20.18 -19.35
N ALA A 45 -3.74 -20.46 -20.27
CA ALA A 45 -4.87 -21.36 -20.03
C ALA A 45 -4.57 -22.84 -20.34
N VAL A 46 -3.61 -23.12 -21.24
CA VAL A 46 -3.32 -24.48 -21.72
C VAL A 46 -2.08 -25.05 -21.02
N THR A 47 -2.30 -25.94 -20.07
CA THR A 47 -1.23 -26.76 -19.49
C THR A 47 -0.87 -27.91 -20.44
N ARG A 48 0.31 -27.89 -21.06
CA ARG A 48 0.83 -29.01 -21.86
C ARG A 48 1.56 -30.01 -20.95
N PRO A 49 1.18 -31.31 -20.95
CA PRO A 49 1.95 -32.33 -20.23
C PRO A 49 3.31 -32.53 -20.92
N GLY A 50 4.40 -32.30 -20.19
CA GLY A 50 5.77 -32.68 -20.60
C GLY A 50 6.75 -31.55 -20.94
N ALA A 51 6.36 -30.27 -20.90
CA ALA A 51 7.32 -29.17 -21.04
C ALA A 51 8.11 -28.96 -19.74
N PRO A 52 9.45 -28.77 -19.78
CA PRO A 52 10.22 -28.46 -18.57
C PRO A 52 9.66 -27.18 -17.95
N PRO A 53 9.37 -27.17 -16.65
CA PRO A 53 8.83 -25.99 -16.01
C PRO A 53 9.85 -24.87 -16.17
N ARG A 54 9.49 -23.82 -16.90
CA ARG A 54 10.22 -22.55 -16.84
C ARG A 54 10.28 -22.19 -15.35
N PHE A 55 11.46 -21.83 -14.85
CA PHE A 55 11.66 -21.39 -13.47
C PHE A 55 10.92 -20.06 -13.27
N ASP A 56 9.60 -20.15 -13.15
CA ASP A 56 8.73 -19.09 -12.70
C ASP A 56 8.91 -19.05 -11.19
N LEU A 57 9.88 -18.26 -10.71
CA LEU A 57 9.93 -17.87 -9.30
C LEU A 57 8.53 -17.43 -8.83
N ASP A 58 7.79 -16.75 -9.69
CA ASP A 58 6.36 -16.42 -9.54
C ASP A 58 5.48 -17.63 -9.23
N ARG A 59 5.66 -18.77 -9.92
CA ARG A 59 4.83 -19.97 -9.74
C ARG A 59 5.24 -20.77 -8.49
N ALA A 60 6.51 -20.70 -8.10
CA ALA A 60 7.01 -21.28 -6.85
C ALA A 60 6.55 -20.47 -5.64
N ILE A 61 6.62 -19.14 -5.72
CA ILE A 61 6.08 -18.20 -4.73
C ILE A 61 4.57 -18.35 -4.67
N ASP A 62 3.84 -18.37 -5.80
CA ASP A 62 2.40 -18.58 -5.79
C ASP A 62 2.04 -19.93 -5.18
N ARG A 63 2.75 -21.02 -5.51
CA ARG A 63 2.46 -22.35 -4.93
C ARG A 63 2.76 -22.42 -3.42
N LEU A 64 3.77 -21.68 -2.97
CA LEU A 64 4.12 -21.59 -1.55
C LEU A 64 3.09 -20.74 -0.78
N VAL A 65 2.67 -19.61 -1.36
CA VAL A 65 1.70 -18.66 -0.81
C VAL A 65 0.25 -19.19 -0.89
N THR A 66 -0.10 -19.97 -1.91
CA THR A 66 -1.46 -20.52 -2.11
C THR A 66 -1.66 -21.92 -1.52
N SER A 67 -0.64 -22.54 -0.92
CA SER A 67 -0.86 -23.85 -0.31
C SER A 67 -1.81 -23.70 0.90
N ARG A 68 -2.88 -24.50 0.91
CA ARG A 68 -3.97 -24.40 1.90
C ARG A 68 -3.52 -24.58 3.36
N ARG A 69 -2.32 -25.11 3.60
CA ARG A 69 -1.74 -25.29 4.94
C ARG A 69 -0.58 -24.33 5.25
N TRP A 70 0.27 -23.97 4.27
CA TRP A 70 1.38 -23.03 4.50
C TRP A 70 1.04 -21.57 4.22
N GLY A 71 -0.06 -21.28 3.54
CA GLY A 71 -0.50 -19.92 3.28
C GLY A 71 -0.73 -19.14 4.58
N LEU A 72 -1.32 -19.74 5.62
CA LEU A 72 -1.57 -19.05 6.89
C LEU A 72 -0.29 -18.80 7.72
N PRO A 73 0.61 -19.78 7.95
CA PRO A 73 1.90 -19.54 8.60
C PRO A 73 2.76 -18.52 7.87
N ILE A 74 2.87 -18.62 6.54
CA ILE A 74 3.67 -17.69 5.73
C ILE A 74 3.06 -16.30 5.79
N MET A 75 1.73 -16.21 5.82
CA MET A 75 1.09 -14.94 5.91
C MET A 75 1.38 -14.21 7.23
N LEU A 76 1.30 -14.97 8.33
CA LEU A 76 1.58 -14.46 9.66
C LEU A 76 3.07 -14.10 9.82
N LEU A 77 3.96 -14.86 9.19
CA LEU A 77 5.40 -14.56 9.14
C LEU A 77 5.67 -13.25 8.38
N LEU A 78 5.09 -13.07 7.19
CA LEU A 78 5.26 -11.83 6.43
C LEU A 78 4.74 -10.62 7.23
N PHE A 79 3.59 -10.74 7.86
CA PHE A 79 3.00 -9.67 8.67
C PHE A 79 3.87 -9.34 9.90
N THR A 80 4.40 -10.38 10.55
CA THR A 80 5.37 -10.24 11.65
C THR A 80 6.65 -9.56 11.18
N LEU A 81 7.13 -9.89 9.98
CA LEU A 81 8.31 -9.27 9.37
C LEU A 81 8.06 -7.78 9.08
N VAL A 82 6.89 -7.44 8.53
CA VAL A 82 6.45 -6.06 8.31
C VAL A 82 6.42 -5.28 9.63
N PHE A 83 5.78 -5.81 10.67
CA PHE A 83 5.77 -5.16 11.98
C PHE A 83 7.16 -5.03 12.60
N TRP A 84 7.97 -6.08 12.51
CA TRP A 84 9.33 -6.05 13.03
C TRP A 84 10.16 -4.99 12.30
N LEU A 85 10.02 -4.89 10.98
CA LEU A 85 10.67 -3.87 10.17
C LEU A 85 10.17 -2.47 10.53
N THR A 86 8.87 -2.30 10.76
CA THR A 86 8.29 -1.03 11.21
C THR A 86 8.83 -0.63 12.58
N ILE A 87 8.81 -1.51 13.58
CA ILE A 87 9.27 -1.21 14.94
C ILE A 87 10.78 -0.94 14.96
N SER A 88 11.56 -1.82 14.36
CA SER A 88 13.02 -1.68 14.30
C SER A 88 13.42 -0.47 13.47
N GLY A 89 12.74 -0.24 12.35
CA GLY A 89 12.99 0.87 11.45
C GLY A 89 12.57 2.22 12.05
N ALA A 90 11.49 2.25 12.82
CA ALA A 90 10.97 3.46 13.46
C ALA A 90 11.79 3.90 14.68
N ASN A 91 12.48 2.98 15.35
CA ASN A 91 13.31 3.31 16.51
C ASN A 91 14.39 4.35 16.18
N TYR A 92 15.01 4.27 15.01
CA TYR A 92 16.04 5.22 14.59
C TYR A 92 15.49 6.66 14.38
N PRO A 93 14.49 6.91 13.51
CA PRO A 93 13.89 8.22 13.35
C PRO A 93 13.20 8.71 14.62
N SER A 94 12.61 7.82 15.43
CA SER A 94 12.04 8.17 16.74
C SER A 94 13.08 8.74 17.69
N GLN A 95 14.25 8.10 17.81
CA GLN A 95 15.34 8.60 18.64
C GLN A 95 15.89 9.93 18.12
N LEU A 96 16.02 10.09 16.79
CA LEU A 96 16.44 11.37 16.21
C LEU A 96 15.46 12.49 16.54
N LEU A 97 14.16 12.24 16.38
CA LEU A 97 13.11 13.22 16.70
C LEU A 97 13.11 13.56 18.20
N ALA A 98 13.19 12.55 19.07
CA ALA A 98 13.23 12.74 20.52
C ALA A 98 14.46 13.55 20.94
N ASN A 99 15.64 13.24 20.38
CA ASN A 99 16.87 14.00 20.66
C ASN A 99 16.76 15.45 20.21
N LEU A 100 16.09 15.73 19.09
CA LEU A 100 15.89 17.09 18.61
C LEU A 100 14.85 17.84 19.44
N LEU A 101 13.62 17.33 19.54
CA LEU A 101 12.52 18.03 20.21
C LEU A 101 12.69 18.07 21.73
N ILE A 102 13.03 16.94 22.34
CA ILE A 102 13.14 16.82 23.81
C ILE A 102 14.56 17.12 24.28
N GLY A 103 15.57 16.69 23.51
CA GLY A 103 16.97 16.89 23.91
C GLY A 103 17.51 18.30 23.65
N GLN A 104 17.05 18.99 22.60
CA GLN A 104 17.56 20.32 22.24
C GLN A 104 16.51 21.43 22.38
N VAL A 105 15.31 21.23 21.83
CA VAL A 105 14.30 22.30 21.78
C VAL A 105 13.65 22.53 23.14
N TYR A 106 13.31 21.48 23.90
CA TYR A 106 12.78 21.61 25.26
C TYR A 106 13.67 22.44 26.21
N PRO A 107 14.98 22.14 26.37
CA PRO A 107 15.83 22.97 27.24
C PRO A 107 16.04 24.39 26.69
N ALA A 108 16.06 24.57 25.37
CA ALA A 108 16.13 25.90 24.76
C ALA A 108 14.86 26.74 25.05
N LEU A 109 13.69 26.11 25.03
CA LEU A 109 12.42 26.76 25.39
C LEU A 109 12.41 27.19 26.86
N HIS A 110 12.93 26.35 27.77
CA HIS A 110 13.08 26.72 29.18
C HIS A 110 14.05 27.88 29.37
N GLN A 111 15.21 27.87 28.71
CA GLN A 111 16.16 29.00 28.77
C GLN A 111 15.56 30.31 28.25
N LEU A 112 14.76 30.25 27.17
CA LEU A 112 14.04 31.41 26.65
C LEU A 112 12.95 31.89 27.62
N ALA A 113 12.26 30.96 28.29
CA ALA A 113 11.23 31.30 29.27
C ALA A 113 11.83 31.99 30.50
N ASP A 114 12.96 31.50 30.98
CA ASP A 114 13.72 32.09 32.07
C ASP A 114 14.26 33.47 31.68
N ALA A 115 14.82 33.62 30.46
CA ALA A 115 15.30 34.90 29.95
C ALA A 115 14.18 35.96 29.82
N ALA A 116 12.95 35.52 29.53
CA ALA A 116 11.78 36.37 29.47
C ALA A 116 11.08 36.58 30.84
N ASN A 117 11.63 36.04 31.93
CA ASN A 117 11.04 36.10 33.28
C ASN A 117 9.58 35.61 33.32
N LEU A 118 9.28 34.53 32.61
CA LEU A 118 7.95 33.94 32.64
C LEU A 118 7.62 33.39 34.05
N PRO A 119 6.37 33.57 34.52
CA PRO A 119 5.92 32.95 35.76
C PRO A 119 6.00 31.42 35.67
N TRP A 120 6.42 30.77 36.76
CA TRP A 120 6.60 29.31 36.85
C TRP A 120 5.36 28.49 36.43
N TRP A 121 4.15 29.01 36.69
CA TRP A 121 2.91 28.32 36.34
C TRP A 121 2.64 28.35 34.83
N LEU A 122 3.11 29.40 34.13
CA LEU A 122 2.87 29.60 32.70
C LEU A 122 3.89 28.82 31.88
N SER A 123 5.18 28.84 32.27
CA SER A 123 6.20 27.99 31.66
C SER A 123 5.91 26.52 31.89
N GLY A 124 5.50 26.12 33.11
CA GLY A 124 5.13 24.74 33.41
C GLY A 124 3.93 24.24 32.60
N LEU A 125 2.89 25.07 32.42
CA LEU A 125 1.72 24.68 31.61
C LEU A 125 2.08 24.51 30.12
N LEU A 126 2.79 25.47 29.55
CA LEU A 126 3.08 25.52 28.11
C LEU A 126 4.21 24.56 27.71
N ILE A 127 5.29 24.53 28.48
CA ILE A 127 6.51 23.81 28.13
C ILE A 127 6.44 22.37 28.67
N ASP A 128 6.17 22.19 29.96
CA ASP A 128 6.15 20.85 30.58
C ASP A 128 4.84 20.12 30.30
N GLY A 129 3.73 20.85 30.22
CA GLY A 129 2.41 20.29 29.89
C GLY A 129 2.25 20.09 28.39
N MET A 130 2.03 21.17 27.65
CA MET A 130 1.64 21.10 26.24
C MET A 130 2.79 20.63 25.34
N TYR A 131 3.95 21.29 25.41
CA TYR A 131 5.06 21.01 24.49
C TYR A 131 5.65 19.63 24.74
N LEU A 132 6.05 19.30 25.97
CA LEU A 132 6.66 18.00 26.29
C LEU A 132 5.74 16.84 25.91
N ALA A 133 4.45 16.91 26.24
CA ALA A 133 3.49 15.87 25.87
C ALA A 133 3.37 15.73 24.35
N THR A 134 3.26 16.84 23.63
CA THR A 134 3.16 16.83 22.16
C THR A 134 4.44 16.27 21.53
N ALA A 135 5.61 16.74 21.98
CA ALA A 135 6.91 16.27 21.52
C ALA A 135 7.09 14.77 21.75
N TRP A 136 6.63 14.26 22.89
CA TRP A 136 6.70 12.84 23.22
C TRP A 136 5.78 12.00 22.33
N VAL A 137 4.52 12.41 22.18
CA VAL A 137 3.55 11.71 21.29
C VAL A 137 4.06 11.71 19.85
N VAL A 138 4.53 12.85 19.35
CA VAL A 138 5.07 12.97 17.99
C VAL A 138 6.32 12.11 17.82
N SER A 139 7.25 12.11 18.78
CA SER A 139 8.49 11.33 18.67
C SER A 139 8.25 9.82 18.73
N VAL A 140 7.27 9.35 19.51
CA VAL A 140 7.02 7.92 19.69
C VAL A 140 6.06 7.36 18.63
N MET A 141 5.00 8.08 18.27
CA MET A 141 3.90 7.53 17.47
C MET A 141 4.01 7.86 15.97
N LEU A 142 4.59 9.01 15.62
CA LEU A 142 4.68 9.43 14.21
C LEU A 142 5.62 8.52 13.39
N PRO A 143 6.82 8.13 13.87
CA PRO A 143 7.75 7.36 13.05
C PRO A 143 7.27 5.95 12.67
N PRO A 144 6.65 5.16 13.58
CA PRO A 144 6.05 3.88 13.21
C PRO A 144 4.99 4.03 12.13
N MET A 145 4.05 4.97 12.28
CA MET A 145 2.99 5.19 11.30
C MET A 145 3.53 5.61 9.93
N ALA A 146 4.54 6.48 9.90
CA ALA A 146 5.18 6.94 8.68
C ALA A 146 5.85 5.81 7.88
N ILE A 147 6.33 4.75 8.54
CA ILE A 147 6.94 3.58 7.89
C ILE A 147 5.90 2.50 7.60
N PHE A 148 4.96 2.29 8.51
CA PHE A 148 3.91 1.28 8.38
C PHE A 148 3.03 1.53 7.18
N PHE A 149 2.59 2.77 6.96
CA PHE A 149 1.62 3.08 5.91
C PHE A 149 2.18 2.82 4.49
N PRO A 150 3.38 3.30 4.09
CA PRO A 150 3.95 2.96 2.80
C PRO A 150 4.19 1.46 2.61
N LEU A 151 4.65 0.77 3.66
CA LEU A 151 4.90 -0.67 3.61
C LEU A 151 3.60 -1.46 3.46
N PHE A 152 2.54 -1.01 4.12
CA PHE A 152 1.19 -1.55 4.00
C PHE A 152 0.60 -1.30 2.61
N THR A 153 0.73 -0.09 2.07
CA THR A 153 0.30 0.23 0.69
C THR A 153 1.02 -0.62 -0.34
N LEU A 154 2.34 -0.83 -0.19
CA LEU A 154 3.09 -1.76 -1.06
C LEU A 154 2.52 -3.19 -0.97
N LEU A 155 2.21 -3.68 0.24
CA LEU A 155 1.55 -4.98 0.43
C LEU A 155 0.15 -5.03 -0.21
N GLU A 156 -0.55 -3.89 -0.28
CA GLU A 156 -1.86 -3.75 -0.93
C GLU A 156 -1.72 -3.86 -2.45
N ASP A 157 -0.76 -3.12 -3.01
CA ASP A 157 -0.46 -3.08 -4.45
C ASP A 157 -0.01 -4.44 -4.98
N PHE A 158 0.72 -5.24 -4.18
CA PHE A 158 1.06 -6.63 -4.52
C PHE A 158 -0.13 -7.61 -4.43
N GLY A 159 -1.32 -7.14 -4.04
CA GLY A 159 -2.51 -7.98 -3.89
C GLY A 159 -2.41 -8.98 -2.74
N TYR A 160 -1.49 -8.77 -1.80
CA TYR A 160 -1.30 -9.65 -0.65
C TYR A 160 -2.38 -9.43 0.43
N LEU A 161 -2.77 -8.18 0.68
CA LEU A 161 -3.86 -7.82 1.60
C LEU A 161 -5.20 -8.52 1.28
N PRO A 162 -5.67 -8.55 0.02
CA PRO A 162 -6.84 -9.35 -0.38
C PRO A 162 -6.69 -10.86 -0.07
N ARG A 163 -5.51 -11.44 -0.27
CA ARG A 163 -5.23 -12.85 0.02
C ARG A 163 -5.30 -13.11 1.54
N VAL A 164 -4.74 -12.22 2.36
CA VAL A 164 -4.79 -12.33 3.83
C VAL A 164 -6.22 -12.23 4.34
N ALA A 165 -7.00 -11.26 3.85
CA ALA A 165 -8.40 -11.10 4.23
C ALA A 165 -9.24 -12.35 3.91
N PHE A 166 -9.01 -12.98 2.75
CA PHE A 166 -9.68 -14.22 2.38
C PHE A 166 -9.27 -15.41 3.28
N ASN A 167 -7.99 -15.53 3.60
CA ASN A 167 -7.50 -16.62 4.45
C ASN A 167 -8.01 -16.48 5.91
N LEU A 168 -8.07 -15.25 6.41
CA LEU A 168 -8.63 -14.94 7.72
C LEU A 168 -10.16 -15.06 7.75
N ASP A 169 -10.87 -14.83 6.64
CA ASP A 169 -12.33 -15.01 6.57
C ASP A 169 -12.77 -16.41 7.00
N ASN A 170 -11.98 -17.45 6.71
CA ASN A 170 -12.29 -18.82 7.10
C ASN A 170 -12.12 -19.07 8.62
N ILE A 171 -11.29 -18.27 9.31
CA ILE A 171 -11.17 -18.30 10.78
C ILE A 171 -12.27 -17.44 11.40
N PHE A 172 -12.48 -16.22 10.89
CA PHE A 172 -13.51 -15.31 11.40
C PHE A 172 -14.93 -15.84 11.19
N LYS A 173 -15.21 -16.58 10.11
CA LYS A 173 -16.48 -17.29 9.93
C LYS A 173 -16.75 -18.31 11.03
N LYS A 174 -15.72 -18.98 11.57
CA LYS A 174 -15.89 -19.92 12.70
C LYS A 174 -16.26 -19.19 14.00
N SER A 175 -15.88 -17.92 14.14
CA SER A 175 -16.27 -17.07 15.26
C SER A 175 -17.50 -16.20 14.98
N GLY A 176 -18.19 -16.39 13.84
CA GLY A 176 -19.40 -15.63 13.48
C GLY A 176 -19.15 -14.21 12.94
N ALA A 177 -17.90 -13.85 12.65
CA ALA A 177 -17.48 -12.53 12.17
C ALA A 177 -17.10 -12.57 10.67
N HIS A 178 -17.01 -11.39 10.04
CA HIS A 178 -16.62 -11.26 8.62
C HIS A 178 -15.14 -10.97 8.48
N GLY A 179 -14.46 -11.60 7.50
CA GLY A 179 -13.02 -11.39 7.25
C GLY A 179 -12.62 -9.94 6.97
N ARG A 180 -13.57 -9.07 6.58
CA ARG A 180 -13.36 -7.62 6.49
C ARG A 180 -13.01 -6.95 7.82
N GLN A 181 -13.43 -7.51 8.96
CA GLN A 181 -13.10 -7.01 10.30
C GLN A 181 -11.68 -7.37 10.74
N ALA A 182 -11.08 -8.39 10.11
CA ALA A 182 -9.69 -8.77 10.36
C ALA A 182 -8.73 -7.66 9.93
N LEU A 183 -9.04 -6.98 8.81
CA LEU A 183 -8.22 -5.89 8.28
C LEU A 183 -8.15 -4.71 9.25
N SER A 184 -9.30 -4.32 9.78
CA SER A 184 -9.41 -3.24 10.77
C SER A 184 -8.73 -3.58 12.09
N MET A 185 -8.78 -4.84 12.54
CA MET A 185 -8.02 -5.26 13.73
C MET A 185 -6.51 -5.18 13.48
N MET A 186 -6.05 -5.58 12.30
CA MET A 186 -4.64 -5.51 11.93
C MET A 186 -4.14 -4.06 11.83
N MET A 187 -4.95 -3.14 11.33
CA MET A 187 -4.64 -1.70 11.37
C MET A 187 -4.61 -1.15 12.79
N GLY A 188 -5.40 -1.69 13.73
CA GLY A 188 -5.40 -1.27 15.13
C GLY A 188 -4.20 -1.76 15.95
N PHE A 189 -3.39 -2.68 15.41
CA PHE A 189 -2.16 -3.16 16.04
C PHE A 189 -0.91 -2.36 15.60
N GLY A 190 -1.02 -1.49 14.60
CA GLY A 190 0.07 -0.67 14.03
C GLY A 190 -0.03 0.80 14.36
#